data_AF-A0A5C6A6B9-F1
#
_entry.id   AF-A0A5C6A6B9-F1
#
_cell.length_a   1.000
_cell.length_b   1.000
_cell.length_c   1.000
_cell.angle_alpha   90.00
_cell.angle_beta   90.00
_cell.angle_gamma   90.00
#
_symmetry.space_group_name_H-M   'P 1'
#
loop_
_entity.id
_entity.type
_entity.pdbx_description
1 polymer ?
#
loop_
_entity_poly.entity_id
_entity_poly.type
_entity_poly.pdbx_seq_one_letter_code
_entity_poly.pdbx_strand_id
1 'polypeptide(L)'
;MARTKSSFTLISRDEYIERFLTANPSEHRSDVALRLDAAIAAYEDDRRCSCGAAIWIVGSAEAGYGCFTCITGDATPDNDYEIDV
;
A
#
# COMPACT_ATOMS: atom_id res chain seq x y z
N MET A 1 -14.83 -15.92 4.35
CA MET A 1 -14.35 -15.37 3.08
C MET A 1 -12.85 -15.59 3.05
N ALA A 2 -12.35 -16.39 2.11
CA ALA A 2 -10.93 -16.73 2.05
C ALA A 2 -10.15 -15.51 1.53
N ARG A 3 -9.30 -14.91 2.36
CA ARG A 3 -8.32 -13.92 1.91
C ARG A 3 -7.45 -14.59 0.87
N THR A 4 -7.60 -14.20 -0.41
CA THR A 4 -6.75 -14.69 -1.50
C THR A 4 -5.31 -14.44 -1.09
N LYS A 5 -4.48 -15.49 -1.09
CA LYS A 5 -3.08 -15.42 -0.70
C LYS A 5 -2.35 -14.51 -1.70
N SER A 6 -2.27 -13.22 -1.39
CA SER A 6 -1.50 -12.25 -2.15
C SER A 6 -0.03 -12.63 -2.02
N SER A 7 0.75 -12.52 -3.11
CA SER A 7 2.17 -12.90 -3.06
C SER A 7 3.07 -11.84 -2.41
N PHE A 8 2.50 -10.70 -2.02
CA PHE A 8 3.18 -9.69 -1.22
C PHE A 8 3.70 -10.23 0.12
N THR A 9 4.76 -9.60 0.61
CA THR A 9 5.18 -9.70 1.99
C THR A 9 4.31 -8.80 2.85
N LEU A 10 3.53 -9.38 3.76
CA LEU A 10 2.67 -8.60 4.65
C LEU A 10 3.51 -7.85 5.70
N ILE A 11 3.15 -6.59 5.93
CA ILE A 11 3.78 -5.71 6.92
C ILE A 11 2.72 -5.00 7.75
N SER A 12 3.04 -4.72 9.01
CA SER A 12 2.17 -3.88 9.84
C SER A 12 2.25 -2.41 9.42
N ARG A 13 1.19 -1.67 9.71
CA ARG A 13 1.14 -0.21 9.50
C ARG A 13 2.33 0.52 10.12
N ASP A 14 2.62 0.26 11.40
CA ASP A 14 3.67 0.97 12.11
C ASP A 14 5.07 0.58 11.60
N GLU A 15 5.28 -0.69 11.24
CA GLU A 15 6.56 -1.14 10.67
C GLU A 15 6.80 -0.51 9.30
N TYR A 16 5.77 -0.36 8.46
CA TYR A 16 5.88 0.38 7.21
C TYR A 16 6.30 1.84 7.46
N ILE A 17 5.64 2.54 8.39
CA ILE A 17 5.94 3.94 8.71
C ILE A 17 7.40 4.09 9.17
N GLU A 18 7.88 3.20 10.05
CA GLU A 18 9.26 3.23 10.54
C GLU A 18 10.29 3.01 9.43
N ARG A 19 10.04 2.02 8.55
CA ARG A 19 10.91 1.77 7.39
C ARG A 19 10.91 2.94 6.41
N PHE A 20 9.74 3.52 6.15
CA PHE A 20 9.60 4.66 5.24
C PHE A 20 10.37 5.87 5.76
N LEU A 21 10.25 6.20 7.04
CA LEU A 21 10.99 7.30 7.67
C LEU A 21 12.49 7.05 7.76
N THR A 22 12.91 5.78 7.88
CA THR A 22 14.34 5.41 7.83
C THR A 22 14.92 5.69 6.45
N ALA A 23 14.18 5.40 5.38
CA ALA A 23 14.60 5.67 4.01
C ALA A 23 14.43 7.16 3.61
N ASN A 24 13.47 7.86 4.21
CA ASN A 24 13.11 9.23 3.90
C ASN A 24 13.13 10.11 5.17
N PRO A 25 14.31 10.46 5.70
CA PRO A 25 14.44 11.13 7.01
C PRO A 25 13.92 12.56 7.04
N SER A 26 13.61 13.16 5.88
CA SER A 26 12.99 14.48 5.79
C SER A 26 11.46 14.44 5.93
N GLU A 27 10.85 13.27 5.83
CA GLU A 27 9.40 13.11 5.94
C GLU A 27 8.96 13.12 7.40
N HIS A 28 7.72 13.54 7.64
CA HIS A 28 7.14 13.59 8.98
C HIS A 28 6.23 12.40 9.22
N ARG A 29 6.34 11.78 10.41
CA ARG A 29 5.53 10.62 10.79
C ARG A 29 4.02 10.84 10.61
N SER A 30 3.53 12.04 10.98
CA SER A 30 2.12 12.40 10.84
C SER A 30 1.63 12.34 9.40
N ASP A 31 2.46 12.79 8.48
CA ASP A 31 2.07 12.96 7.07
C ASP A 31 2.06 11.61 6.38
N VAL A 32 3.08 10.77 6.65
CA VAL A 32 3.14 9.38 6.19
C VAL A 32 1.98 8.57 6.74
N ALA A 33 1.70 8.71 8.05
CA ALA A 33 0.56 8.06 8.70
C ALA A 33 -0.77 8.47 8.04
N LEU A 34 -0.96 9.77 7.77
CA LEU A 34 -2.18 10.29 7.16
C LEU A 34 -2.41 9.74 5.76
N ARG A 35 -1.37 9.71 4.91
CA ARG A 35 -1.45 9.15 3.55
C ARG A 35 -1.77 7.66 3.58
N LEU A 36 -1.12 6.92 4.48
CA LEU A 36 -1.33 5.48 4.61
C LEU A 36 -2.74 5.15 5.13
N ASP A 37 -3.23 5.87 6.14
CA ASP A 37 -4.59 5.69 6.67
C ASP A 37 -5.64 5.99 5.60
N ALA A 38 -5.41 7.02 4.77
CA ALA A 38 -6.28 7.33 3.64
C ALA A 38 -6.27 6.24 2.55
N ALA A 39 -5.15 5.51 2.38
CA ALA A 39 -5.06 4.37 1.47
C ALA A 39 -5.76 3.12 2.03
N ILE A 40 -5.60 2.85 3.34
CA ILE A 40 -6.31 1.76 4.03
C ILE A 40 -7.81 1.98 3.95
N ALA A 41 -8.30 3.16 4.33
CA ALA A 41 -9.72 3.47 4.28
C ALA A 41 -10.30 3.34 2.86
N ALA A 42 -9.55 3.79 1.84
CA ALA A 42 -9.97 3.63 0.45
C ALA A 42 -10.05 2.15 0.03
N TYR A 43 -9.12 1.30 0.50
CA TYR A 43 -9.16 -0.13 0.24
C TYR A 43 -10.37 -0.80 0.94
N GLU A 44 -10.64 -0.45 2.19
CA GLU A 44 -11.78 -0.93 2.97
C GLU A 44 -13.12 -0.51 2.35
N ASP A 45 -13.19 0.68 1.73
CA ASP A 45 -14.33 1.18 0.96
C ASP A 45 -14.45 0.57 -0.46
N ASP A 46 -13.70 -0.51 -0.74
CA ASP A 46 -13.66 -1.23 -2.02
C ASP A 46 -13.23 -0.35 -3.23
N ARG A 47 -12.51 0.74 -2.98
CA ARG A 47 -11.99 1.58 -4.07
C ARG A 47 -11.09 0.74 -4.98
N ARG A 48 -11.30 0.87 -6.29
CA ARG A 48 -10.55 0.15 -7.31
C ARG A 48 -9.63 1.07 -8.10
N CYS A 49 -8.56 0.48 -8.62
CA CYS A 49 -7.76 1.08 -9.67
C CYS A 49 -8.62 1.31 -10.93
N SER A 50 -8.20 2.20 -11.81
CA SER A 50 -8.86 2.45 -13.10
C SER A 50 -8.95 1.21 -13.99
N CYS A 51 -8.07 0.22 -13.80
CA CYS A 51 -8.14 -1.07 -14.49
C CYS A 51 -9.14 -2.07 -13.88
N GLY A 52 -9.77 -1.72 -12.75
CA GLY A 52 -10.73 -2.55 -12.03
C GLY A 52 -10.13 -3.43 -10.92
N ALA A 53 -8.81 -3.54 -10.83
CA ALA A 53 -8.14 -4.29 -9.75
C ALA A 53 -8.25 -3.57 -8.39
N ALA A 54 -8.10 -4.32 -7.30
CA ALA A 54 -7.93 -3.74 -5.97
C ALA A 54 -6.71 -2.82 -5.94
N ILE A 55 -6.79 -1.72 -5.18
CA ILE A 55 -5.63 -0.86 -4.97
C ILE A 55 -4.57 -1.58 -4.14
N TRP A 56 -3.30 -1.25 -4.38
CA TRP A 56 -2.17 -1.68 -3.55
C TRP A 56 -1.96 -0.60 -2.49
N ILE A 57 -2.18 -0.90 -1.20
CA ILE A 57 -2.28 0.13 -0.15
C ILE A 57 -0.94 0.89 -0.03
N VAL A 58 0.17 0.15 0.08
CA VAL A 58 1.52 0.72 0.19
C VAL A 58 1.85 1.66 -0.96
N GLY A 59 1.60 1.23 -2.21
CA GLY A 59 1.83 2.08 -3.37
C GLY A 59 0.85 3.25 -3.46
N SER A 60 -0.41 3.02 -3.07
CA SER A 60 -1.46 4.02 -3.17
C SER A 60 -1.31 5.19 -2.22
N ALA A 61 -0.66 4.96 -1.07
CA ALA A 61 -0.31 6.02 -0.13
C ALA A 61 0.59 7.09 -0.77
N GLU A 62 1.46 6.69 -1.70
CA GLU A 62 2.52 7.56 -2.25
C GLU A 62 2.30 7.94 -3.73
N ALA A 63 1.67 7.07 -4.52
CA ALA A 63 1.47 7.25 -5.96
C ALA A 63 0.00 7.50 -6.36
N GLY A 64 -0.91 7.57 -5.37
CA GLY A 64 -2.35 7.66 -5.58
C GLY A 64 -3.00 6.30 -5.84
N TYR A 65 -4.34 6.25 -5.77
CA TYR A 65 -5.14 5.02 -5.72
C TYR A 65 -5.03 4.12 -6.97
N GLY A 66 -3.98 3.30 -7.02
CA GLY A 66 -3.64 2.40 -8.11
C GLY A 66 -3.34 0.98 -7.62
N CYS A 67 -3.50 -0.01 -8.49
CA CYS A 67 -3.02 -1.36 -8.21
C CYS A 67 -1.51 -1.44 -8.47
N PHE A 68 -0.88 -2.48 -7.94
CA PHE A 68 0.56 -2.73 -8.10
C PHE A 68 1.02 -2.61 -9.56
N THR A 69 0.41 -3.37 -10.47
CA THR A 69 0.79 -3.35 -11.89
C THR A 69 0.63 -1.99 -12.56
N CYS A 70 -0.39 -1.22 -12.21
CA CYS A 70 -0.55 0.11 -12.79
C CYS A 70 0.46 1.12 -12.22
N ILE A 71 0.92 0.93 -10.98
CA ILE A 71 1.92 1.79 -10.34
C ILE A 71 3.34 1.43 -10.80
N THR A 72 3.68 0.15 -10.81
CA THR A 72 5.06 -0.33 -11.04
C THR A 72 5.31 -0.77 -12.49
N GLY A 73 4.25 -1.15 -13.22
CA GLY A 73 4.37 -1.86 -14.50
C GLY A 73 4.68 -3.36 -14.36
N ASP A 74 4.81 -3.88 -13.14
CA ASP A 74 5.16 -5.28 -12.86
C ASP A 74 3.89 -6.12 -12.55
N ALA A 75 3.94 -7.40 -12.88
CA ALA A 75 2.88 -8.37 -12.62
C ALA A 75 3.08 -9.14 -11.31
N THR A 76 4.30 -9.17 -10.76
CA THR A 76 4.67 -10.08 -9.66
C THR A 76 5.15 -9.31 -8.43
N PRO A 77 4.34 -9.24 -7.35
CA PRO A 77 4.69 -8.48 -6.15
C PRO A 77 5.45 -9.27 -5.07
N ASP A 78 6.10 -10.38 -5.43
CA ASP A 78 6.63 -11.37 -4.47
C ASP A 78 7.65 -10.80 -3.45
N ASN A 79 8.27 -9.66 -3.77
CA ASN A 79 9.24 -8.99 -2.91
C ASN A 79 8.75 -7.62 -2.41
N ASP A 80 7.50 -7.28 -2.70
CA ASP A 80 6.91 -6.00 -2.33
C ASP A 80 6.05 -6.14 -1.08
N TYR A 81 5.96 -5.05 -0.34
CA TYR A 81 5.19 -5.01 0.89
C TYR A 81 3.72 -4.69 0.63
N GLU A 82 2.83 -5.27 1.42
CA GLU A 82 1.43 -4.84 1.52
C GLU A 82 0.98 -4.82 2.99
N ILE A 83 0.05 -3.93 3.33
CA ILE A 83 -0.45 -3.80 4.71
C ILE A 83 -1.31 -5.00 5.09
N ASP A 84 -1.04 -5.58 6.27
CA ASP A 84 -1.89 -6.60 6.89
C ASP A 84 -3.15 -5.96 7.50
N VAL A 85 -4.25 -5.98 6.73
CA VAL A 85 -5.61 -5.55 7.11
C VAL A 85 -6.57 -6.72 7.16
#